data_AF-A0A820CMU0-F1
#
_entry.id   AF-A0A820CMU0-F1
#
_cell.length_a   1.000
_cell.length_b   1.000
_cell.length_c   1.000
_cell.angle_alpha   90.00
_cell.angle_beta   90.00
_cell.angle_gamma   90.00
#
_symmetry.space_group_name_H-M   'P 1'
#
loop_
_entity.id
_entity.type
_entity.pdbx_description
1 polymer ?
#
loop_
_entity_poly.entity_id
_entity_poly.type
_entity_poly.pdbx_seq_one_letter_code
_entity_poly.pdbx_strand_id
1 'polypeptide(L)'
;MLQINISEQRTFKVIVLVEVDKLTRDAQHGLRRTMEKYVSSCRLILCCNSTSRVIPAIRSRCLAIRVAAPTIDEISKILKKVANFEGIQLPTDLANRIGEKSQRNLRKALLMLQTCATQKVPLTKDQPIMEPDWEIYLRDTARMIGEQQTPQRILEARERLYELIAHCIPAEIIFKGLLEELLANCDDVLKIQITQIAAEYEHRLRQGSKEIFHLEAFIAKFMCIYKQHMQSMASGLDEDFD
;
A
#
# COMPACT_ATOMS: atom_id res chain seq x y z
N MET A 1 6.85 28.53 -25.17
CA MET A 1 5.63 29.30 -24.84
C MET A 1 4.45 28.67 -25.57
N LEU A 2 3.62 27.88 -24.88
CA LEU A 2 2.36 27.43 -25.44
C LEU A 2 1.32 28.50 -25.14
N GLN A 3 0.99 29.32 -26.14
CA GLN A 3 -0.13 30.26 -26.08
C GLN A 3 -1.42 29.45 -26.01
N ILE A 4 -1.97 29.33 -24.81
CA ILE A 4 -3.35 28.88 -24.61
C ILE A 4 -4.23 30.05 -25.06
N ASN A 5 -4.95 29.88 -26.19
CA ASN A 5 -5.94 30.84 -26.67
C ASN A 5 -7.00 31.09 -25.57
N ILE A 6 -7.01 32.29 -25.01
CA ILE A 6 -7.91 32.75 -23.94
C ILE A 6 -9.33 33.03 -24.46
N SER A 7 -9.53 33.01 -25.78
CA SER A 7 -10.76 33.40 -26.48
C SER A 7 -11.89 32.36 -26.48
N GLU A 8 -11.67 31.13 -26.02
CA GLU A 8 -12.70 30.10 -25.82
C GLU A 8 -12.74 29.59 -24.37
N GLN A 9 -12.47 30.45 -23.39
CA GLN A 9 -12.57 30.06 -21.98
C GLN A 9 -14.03 29.79 -21.61
N ARG A 10 -14.39 28.51 -21.55
CA ARG A 10 -15.69 28.05 -21.05
C ARG A 10 -15.93 28.65 -19.66
N THR A 11 -17.11 29.19 -19.44
CA THR A 11 -17.52 29.95 -18.25
C THR A 11 -17.81 29.07 -17.01
N PHE A 12 -17.02 28.00 -16.79
CA PHE A 12 -17.17 27.15 -15.61
C PHE A 12 -15.87 27.00 -14.84
N LYS A 13 -16.00 26.89 -13.51
CA LYS A 13 -14.87 26.61 -12.62
C LYS A 13 -14.68 25.10 -12.48
N VAL A 14 -13.44 24.63 -12.46
CA VAL A 14 -13.13 23.21 -12.21
C VAL A 14 -12.69 23.04 -10.75
N ILE A 15 -13.32 22.12 -10.04
CA ILE A 15 -12.94 21.73 -8.68
C ILE A 15 -12.44 20.29 -8.71
N VAL A 16 -11.20 20.07 -8.25
CA VAL A 16 -10.62 18.74 -8.13
C VAL A 16 -10.69 18.33 -6.66
N LEU A 17 -11.42 17.25 -6.37
CA LEU A 17 -11.48 16.64 -5.05
C LEU A 17 -10.67 15.35 -5.07
N VAL A 18 -9.69 15.27 -4.17
CA VAL A 18 -8.80 14.12 -4.03
C VAL A 18 -9.22 13.29 -2.83
N GLU A 19 -9.03 11.98 -2.88
CA GLU A 19 -9.37 11.02 -1.81
C GLU A 19 -10.86 11.02 -1.43
N VAL A 20 -11.74 11.11 -2.43
CA VAL A 20 -13.20 11.13 -2.25
C VAL A 20 -13.73 9.86 -1.56
N ASP A 21 -12.97 8.76 -1.64
CA ASP A 21 -13.24 7.48 -0.98
C ASP A 21 -13.03 7.49 0.54
N LYS A 22 -12.37 8.51 1.09
CA LYS A 22 -12.27 8.74 2.54
C LYS A 22 -13.42 9.58 3.10
N LEU A 23 -14.26 10.18 2.25
CA LEU A 23 -15.41 10.97 2.70
C LEU A 23 -16.48 10.07 3.32
N THR A 24 -17.05 10.53 4.43
CA THR A 24 -18.21 9.89 5.06
C THR A 24 -19.41 9.87 4.12
N ARG A 25 -20.33 8.92 4.31
CA ARG A 25 -21.52 8.79 3.45
C ARG A 25 -22.36 10.07 3.46
N ASP A 26 -22.49 10.74 4.61
CA ASP A 26 -23.21 12.00 4.73
C ASP A 26 -22.53 13.14 3.97
N ALA A 27 -21.19 13.22 4.04
CA ALA A 27 -20.43 14.19 3.26
C ALA A 27 -20.58 13.92 1.76
N GLN A 28 -20.59 12.66 1.32
CA GLN A 28 -20.87 12.31 -0.07
C GLN A 28 -22.30 12.68 -0.50
N HIS A 29 -23.30 12.50 0.36
CA HIS A 29 -24.66 12.96 0.11
C HIS A 29 -24.75 14.49 0.01
N GLY A 30 -24.00 15.22 0.85
CA GLY A 30 -23.86 16.67 0.75
C GLY A 30 -23.20 17.08 -0.57
N LEU A 31 -22.09 16.44 -0.94
CA LEU A 31 -21.38 16.67 -2.20
C LEU A 31 -22.29 16.47 -3.41
N ARG A 32 -23.11 15.41 -3.40
CA ARG A 32 -24.11 15.16 -4.45
C ARG A 32 -25.07 16.35 -4.61
N ARG A 33 -25.63 16.88 -3.52
CA ARG A 33 -26.56 18.02 -3.56
C ARG A 33 -25.87 19.26 -4.14
N THR A 34 -24.64 19.54 -3.73
CA THR A 34 -23.85 20.66 -4.24
C THR A 34 -23.54 20.50 -5.73
N MET A 35 -23.18 19.30 -6.16
CA MET A 35 -22.92 18.99 -7.57
C MET A 35 -24.15 19.19 -8.45
N GLU A 36 -25.34 18.81 -7.97
CA GLU A 36 -26.60 19.03 -8.68
C GLU A 36 -26.98 20.52 -8.72
N LYS A 37 -26.79 21.26 -7.61
CA LYS A 37 -27.14 22.68 -7.51
C LYS A 37 -26.28 23.60 -8.39
N TYR A 38 -24.99 23.26 -8.55
CA TYR A 38 -24.01 24.12 -9.23
C TYR A 38 -23.46 23.54 -10.54
N VAL A 39 -24.20 22.63 -11.19
CA VAL A 39 -23.77 21.97 -12.44
C VAL A 39 -23.50 22.93 -13.61
N SER A 40 -24.19 24.09 -13.63
CA SER A 40 -24.04 25.10 -14.69
C SER A 40 -22.79 25.96 -14.52
N SER A 41 -22.34 26.19 -13.28
CA SER A 41 -21.23 27.08 -12.95
C SER A 41 -19.93 26.35 -12.61
N CYS A 42 -19.99 25.06 -12.25
CA CYS A 42 -18.85 24.28 -11.80
C CYS A 42 -18.82 22.86 -12.35
N ARG A 43 -17.62 22.38 -12.71
CA ARG A 43 -17.32 20.98 -13.03
C ARG A 43 -16.46 20.37 -11.93
N LEU A 44 -16.80 19.17 -11.49
CA LEU A 44 -16.06 18.44 -10.47
C LEU A 44 -15.26 17.30 -11.10
N ILE A 45 -14.00 17.16 -10.68
CA ILE A 45 -13.14 16.01 -10.95
C ILE A 45 -12.93 15.30 -9.61
N LEU A 46 -13.37 14.05 -9.53
CA LEU A 46 -13.32 13.25 -8.31
C LEU A 46 -12.23 12.18 -8.47
N CYS A 47 -11.14 12.33 -7.72
CA CYS A 47 -10.07 11.34 -7.68
C CYS A 47 -10.30 10.39 -6.49
N CYS A 48 -10.44 9.10 -6.78
CA CYS A 48 -10.59 8.05 -5.77
C CYS A 48 -9.80 6.80 -6.18
N ASN A 49 -9.28 6.06 -5.20
CA ASN A 49 -8.55 4.82 -5.45
C ASN A 49 -9.48 3.61 -5.49
N SER A 50 -10.55 3.63 -4.68
CA SER A 50 -11.56 2.58 -4.64
C SER A 50 -12.96 3.13 -4.93
N THR A 51 -13.51 2.79 -6.10
CA THR A 51 -14.88 3.18 -6.48
C THR A 51 -15.97 2.49 -5.65
N SER A 52 -15.62 1.41 -4.94
CA SER A 52 -16.54 0.69 -4.05
C SER A 52 -17.02 1.53 -2.86
N ARG A 53 -16.20 2.47 -2.38
CA ARG A 53 -16.52 3.36 -1.26
C ARG A 53 -17.35 4.59 -1.68
N VAL A 54 -17.52 4.81 -2.98
CA VAL A 54 -18.28 5.95 -3.53
C VAL A 54 -19.75 5.57 -3.71
N ILE A 55 -20.66 6.42 -3.21
CA ILE A 55 -22.10 6.17 -3.32
C ILE A 55 -22.55 6.06 -4.79
N PRO A 56 -23.46 5.11 -5.13
CA PRO A 56 -23.93 4.93 -6.51
C PRO A 56 -24.48 6.20 -7.16
N ALA A 57 -25.07 7.09 -6.37
CA ALA A 57 -25.65 8.34 -6.85
C ALA A 57 -24.62 9.33 -7.42
N ILE A 58 -23.39 9.35 -6.91
CA ILE A 58 -22.31 10.15 -7.49
C ILE A 58 -21.81 9.48 -8.78
N ARG A 59 -21.57 8.17 -8.72
CA ARG A 59 -21.07 7.37 -9.86
C ARG A 59 -21.99 7.47 -11.08
N SER A 60 -23.31 7.50 -10.90
CA SER A 60 -24.26 7.63 -12.01
C SER A 60 -24.23 9.00 -12.70
N ARG A 61 -23.62 10.02 -12.08
CA ARG A 61 -23.56 11.41 -12.58
C ARG A 61 -22.17 11.80 -13.10
N CYS A 62 -21.17 10.95 -12.89
CA CYS A 62 -19.79 11.19 -13.29
C CYS A 62 -19.37 10.23 -14.40
N LEU A 63 -18.50 10.69 -15.30
CA LEU A 63 -17.81 9.80 -16.23
C LEU A 63 -16.74 9.01 -15.46
N ALA A 64 -16.89 7.69 -15.42
CA ALA A 64 -15.92 6.83 -14.76
C ALA A 64 -14.70 6.60 -15.68
N ILE A 65 -13.57 7.22 -15.33
CA ILE A 65 -12.29 7.02 -16.01
C ILE A 65 -11.44 6.11 -15.11
N ARG A 66 -11.08 4.92 -15.62
CA ARG A 66 -10.20 3.98 -14.91
C ARG A 66 -8.77 4.17 -15.40
N VAL A 67 -7.89 4.60 -14.50
CA VAL A 67 -6.44 4.67 -14.75
C VAL A 67 -5.80 3.41 -14.18
N ALA A 68 -5.29 2.53 -15.06
CA ALA A 68 -4.57 1.34 -14.63
C ALA A 68 -3.14 1.69 -14.20
N ALA A 69 -2.58 0.90 -13.28
CA ALA A 69 -1.16 1.01 -12.96
C ALA A 69 -0.32 0.62 -14.19
N PRO A 70 0.80 1.33 -14.46
CA PRO A 70 1.64 1.04 -15.61
C PRO A 70 2.30 -0.33 -15.50
N THR A 71 2.63 -0.91 -16.65
CA THR A 71 3.40 -2.16 -16.69
C THR A 71 4.85 -1.95 -16.26
N ILE A 72 5.54 -3.02 -15.86
CA ILE A 72 6.96 -2.92 -15.46
C ILE A 72 7.79 -2.35 -16.61
N ASP A 73 7.54 -2.79 -17.85
CA ASP A 73 8.21 -2.27 -19.04
C ASP A 73 7.96 -0.78 -19.28
N GLU A 74 6.74 -0.30 -19.06
CA GLU A 74 6.40 1.12 -19.15
C GLU A 74 7.12 1.94 -18.07
N ILE A 75 7.15 1.43 -16.83
CA ILE A 75 7.90 2.06 -15.74
C ILE A 75 9.38 2.16 -16.13
N SER A 76 10.00 1.07 -16.57
CA SER A 76 11.41 1.07 -16.97
C SER A 76 11.70 2.01 -18.13
N LYS A 77 10.77 2.16 -19.09
CA LYS A 77 10.88 3.16 -20.17
C LYS A 77 10.83 4.59 -19.62
N ILE A 78 9.94 4.87 -18.67
CA ILE A 78 9.83 6.19 -18.02
C ILE A 78 11.08 6.49 -17.21
N LEU A 79 11.57 5.54 -16.42
CA LEU A 79 12.80 5.68 -15.62
C LEU A 79 14.01 6.00 -16.51
N LYS A 80 14.18 5.31 -17.63
CA LYS A 80 15.24 5.61 -18.60
C LYS A 80 15.10 7.00 -19.23
N LYS A 81 13.87 7.42 -19.54
CA LYS A 81 13.63 8.78 -20.06
C LYS A 81 14.05 9.83 -19.03
N VAL A 82 13.65 9.69 -17.78
CA VAL A 82 14.02 10.62 -16.70
C VAL A 82 15.53 10.62 -16.48
N ALA A 83 16.16 9.45 -16.39
CA ALA A 83 17.61 9.33 -16.25
C ALA A 83 18.38 10.00 -17.41
N ASN A 84 17.92 9.84 -18.65
CA ASN A 84 18.51 10.50 -19.82
C ASN A 84 18.36 12.03 -19.76
N PHE A 85 17.23 12.56 -19.27
CA PHE A 85 17.05 14.01 -19.08
C PHE A 85 17.98 14.57 -17.99
N GLU A 86 18.30 13.77 -16.97
CA GLU A 86 19.23 14.12 -15.89
C GLU A 86 20.71 13.83 -16.26
N GLY A 87 20.98 13.27 -17.44
CA GLY A 87 22.34 12.91 -17.86
C GLY A 87 22.92 11.68 -17.14
N ILE A 88 22.08 10.88 -16.48
CA ILE A 88 22.49 9.69 -15.72
C ILE A 88 22.30 8.45 -16.61
N GLN A 89 23.33 7.64 -16.75
CA GLN A 89 23.21 6.35 -17.42
C GLN A 89 22.55 5.32 -16.48
N LEU A 90 21.30 4.97 -16.75
CA LEU A 90 20.56 3.95 -16.00
C LEU A 90 20.65 2.58 -16.69
N PRO A 91 21.30 1.57 -16.08
CA PRO A 91 21.31 0.20 -16.61
C PRO A 91 19.90 -0.38 -16.71
N THR A 92 19.65 -1.16 -17.77
CA THR A 92 18.35 -1.82 -17.98
C THR A 92 17.98 -2.78 -16.86
N ASP A 93 18.96 -3.52 -16.35
CA ASP A 93 18.78 -4.48 -15.26
C ASP A 93 18.31 -3.78 -13.97
N LEU A 94 18.92 -2.63 -13.64
CA LEU A 94 18.54 -1.83 -12.47
C LEU A 94 17.14 -1.23 -12.65
N ALA A 95 16.81 -0.73 -13.86
CA ALA A 95 15.48 -0.19 -14.15
C ALA A 95 14.36 -1.22 -14.01
N ASN A 96 14.62 -2.49 -14.38
CA ASN A 96 13.65 -3.58 -14.22
C ASN A 96 13.49 -3.96 -12.74
N ARG A 97 14.60 -4.07 -12.00
CA ARG A 97 14.58 -4.35 -10.56
C ARG A 97 13.83 -3.27 -9.76
N ILE A 98 14.03 -1.98 -10.09
CA ILE A 98 13.26 -0.88 -9.50
C ILE A 98 11.77 -1.01 -9.86
N GLY A 99 11.46 -1.35 -11.11
CA GLY A 99 10.08 -1.61 -11.54
C GLY A 99 9.40 -2.70 -10.73
N GLU A 100 10.07 -3.83 -10.50
CA GLU A 100 9.58 -4.95 -9.68
C GLU A 100 9.40 -4.54 -8.21
N LYS A 101 10.44 -3.94 -7.60
CA LYS A 101 10.41 -3.49 -6.20
C LYS A 101 9.39 -2.38 -5.92
N SER A 102 9.05 -1.59 -6.94
CA SER A 102 8.04 -0.54 -6.82
C SER A 102 6.60 -1.05 -6.76
N GLN A 103 6.35 -2.36 -6.98
CA GLN A 103 5.01 -2.96 -7.03
C GLN A 103 4.06 -2.22 -7.99
N ARG A 104 4.57 -1.83 -9.18
CA ARG A 104 3.84 -1.03 -10.20
C ARG A 104 3.43 0.38 -9.76
N ASN A 105 4.04 0.93 -8.70
CA ASN A 105 3.85 2.31 -8.29
C ASN A 105 4.93 3.21 -8.90
N LEU A 106 4.54 3.99 -9.93
CA LEU A 106 5.47 4.89 -10.63
C LEU A 106 6.10 5.95 -9.70
N ARG A 107 5.34 6.46 -8.72
CA ARG A 107 5.88 7.43 -7.74
C ARG A 107 6.96 6.79 -6.89
N LYS A 108 6.72 5.57 -6.39
CA LYS A 108 7.70 4.80 -5.60
C LYS A 108 8.94 4.50 -6.45
N ALA A 109 8.76 4.09 -7.70
CA ALA A 109 9.86 3.80 -8.64
C ALA A 109 10.76 5.04 -8.89
N LEU A 110 10.17 6.22 -9.10
CA LEU A 110 10.92 7.45 -9.32
C LEU A 110 11.70 7.88 -8.07
N LEU A 111 11.06 7.79 -6.90
CA LEU A 111 11.74 8.10 -5.63
C LEU A 111 12.90 7.13 -5.37
N MET A 112 12.71 5.84 -5.63
CA MET A 112 13.78 4.83 -5.53
C MET A 112 14.94 5.14 -6.47
N LEU A 113 14.66 5.52 -7.72
CA LEU A 113 15.68 5.93 -8.67
C LEU A 113 16.47 7.14 -8.15
N GLN A 114 15.77 8.15 -7.63
CA GLN A 114 16.39 9.34 -7.06
C GLN A 114 17.28 8.99 -5.85
N THR A 115 16.83 8.11 -4.96
CA THR A 115 17.63 7.65 -3.81
C THR A 115 18.89 6.90 -4.27
N CYS A 116 18.78 6.01 -5.26
CA CYS A 116 19.94 5.32 -5.84
C CYS A 116 20.94 6.30 -6.46
N ALA A 117 20.45 7.29 -7.22
CA ALA A 117 21.29 8.33 -7.83
C ALA A 117 21.98 9.20 -6.78
N THR A 118 21.31 9.51 -5.67
CA THR A 118 21.89 10.32 -4.58
C THR A 118 23.01 9.58 -3.85
N GLN A 119 22.91 8.26 -3.70
CA GLN A 119 23.92 7.46 -3.01
C GLN A 119 25.21 7.31 -3.81
N LYS A 120 25.11 7.00 -5.11
CA LYS A 120 26.27 6.69 -5.94
C LYS A 120 26.02 6.98 -7.41
N VAL A 121 26.93 7.73 -8.02
CA VAL A 121 27.03 7.92 -9.47
C VAL A 121 28.46 7.55 -9.88
N PRO A 122 28.68 6.70 -10.92
CA PRO A 122 27.69 6.11 -11.83
C PRO A 122 26.89 4.94 -11.22
N LEU A 123 25.65 4.76 -11.70
CA LEU A 123 24.76 3.67 -11.27
C LEU A 123 25.29 2.32 -11.77
N THR A 124 25.42 1.36 -10.85
CA THR A 124 25.82 -0.02 -11.14
C THR A 124 24.62 -0.97 -11.21
N LYS A 125 24.72 -2.03 -12.00
CA LYS A 125 23.65 -3.04 -12.16
C LYS A 125 23.22 -3.69 -10.84
N ASP A 126 24.18 -3.92 -9.95
CA ASP A 126 23.97 -4.63 -8.68
C ASP A 126 23.78 -3.72 -7.46
N GLN A 127 23.53 -2.42 -7.68
CA GLN A 127 23.34 -1.50 -6.57
C GLN A 127 22.14 -1.92 -5.70
N PRO A 128 22.28 -1.93 -4.36
CA PRO A 128 21.14 -2.17 -3.48
C PRO A 128 20.12 -1.05 -3.64
N ILE A 129 18.86 -1.43 -3.86
CA ILE A 129 17.75 -0.49 -3.92
C ILE A 129 17.33 -0.20 -2.48
N MET A 130 17.41 1.07 -2.08
CA MET A 130 16.98 1.47 -0.74
C MET A 130 15.45 1.46 -0.68
N GLU A 131 14.93 0.70 0.27
CA GLU A 131 13.50 0.68 0.59
C GLU A 131 13.21 1.73 1.68
N PRO A 132 11.97 2.22 1.79
CA PRO A 132 11.59 3.12 2.87
C PRO A 132 11.85 2.50 4.25
N ASP A 133 12.32 3.31 5.21
CA ASP A 133 12.69 2.84 6.55
C ASP A 133 11.58 2.06 7.25
N TRP A 134 10.33 2.49 7.07
CA TRP A 134 9.17 1.82 7.65
C TRP A 134 8.91 0.43 7.06
N GLU A 135 9.24 0.19 5.79
CA GLU A 135 9.11 -1.15 5.17
C GLU A 135 10.14 -2.11 5.74
N ILE A 136 11.37 -1.62 5.93
CA ILE A 136 12.45 -2.40 6.57
C ILE A 136 12.07 -2.72 8.02
N TYR A 137 11.64 -1.70 8.76
CA TYR A 137 11.24 -1.84 10.15
C TYR A 137 10.04 -2.80 10.33
N LEU A 138 9.08 -2.76 9.40
CA LEU A 138 7.93 -3.67 9.38
C LEU A 138 8.35 -5.10 9.06
N ARG A 139 9.26 -5.30 8.10
CA ARG A 139 9.81 -6.62 7.76
C ARG A 139 10.57 -7.24 8.93
N ASP A 140 11.39 -6.46 9.63
CA ASP A 140 12.09 -6.91 10.84
C ASP A 140 11.10 -7.27 11.95
N THR A 141 10.00 -6.51 12.09
CA THR A 141 8.92 -6.83 13.02
C THR A 141 8.24 -8.16 12.65
N ALA A 142 7.96 -8.39 11.36
CA ALA A 142 7.37 -9.64 10.88
C ALA A 142 8.29 -10.84 11.13
N ARG A 143 9.60 -10.68 10.88
CA ARG A 143 10.61 -11.71 11.15
C ARG A 143 10.66 -12.06 12.63
N MET A 144 10.70 -11.06 13.51
CA MET A 144 10.69 -11.25 14.95
C MET A 144 9.46 -12.05 15.43
N ILE A 145 8.28 -11.80 14.83
CA ILE A 145 7.04 -12.53 15.13
C ILE A 145 7.11 -13.99 14.64
N GLY A 146 7.78 -14.24 13.51
CA GLY A 146 7.97 -15.57 12.94
C GLY A 146 8.98 -16.44 13.71
N GLU A 147 10.02 -15.84 14.29
CA GLU A 147 11.08 -16.57 15.01
C GLU A 147 10.62 -17.13 16.36
N GLN A 148 9.85 -16.38 17.14
CA GLN A 148 9.49 -16.75 18.51
C GLN A 148 8.05 -16.38 18.87
N GLN A 149 7.26 -17.37 19.29
CA GLN A 149 5.87 -17.19 19.70
C GLN A 149 5.73 -17.23 21.23
N THR A 150 6.16 -16.15 21.90
CA THR A 150 6.06 -15.97 23.36
C THR A 150 5.27 -14.69 23.72
N PRO A 151 4.66 -14.61 24.92
CA PRO A 151 3.97 -13.40 25.36
C PRO A 151 4.86 -12.15 25.41
N GLN A 152 6.15 -12.32 25.72
CA GLN A 152 7.13 -11.24 25.72
C GLN A 152 7.31 -10.64 24.31
N ARG A 153 7.37 -11.48 23.28
CA ARG A 153 7.46 -11.01 21.88
C ARG A 153 6.22 -10.25 21.43
N ILE A 154 5.04 -10.53 21.97
CA ILE A 154 3.83 -9.73 21.69
C ILE A 154 3.99 -8.32 22.25
N LEU A 155 4.57 -8.17 23.45
CA LEU A 155 4.83 -6.85 24.05
C LEU A 155 5.86 -6.07 23.23
N GLU A 156 6.95 -6.72 22.81
CA GLU A 156 7.94 -6.11 21.91
C GLU A 156 7.30 -5.70 20.57
N ALA A 157 6.50 -6.57 19.97
CA ALA A 157 5.80 -6.26 18.71
C ALA A 157 4.85 -5.08 18.88
N ARG A 158 4.18 -4.97 20.03
CA ARG A 158 3.31 -3.84 20.36
C ARG A 158 4.07 -2.52 20.43
N GLU A 159 5.24 -2.48 21.06
CA GLU A 159 6.09 -1.28 21.10
C GLU A 159 6.49 -0.85 19.68
N ARG A 160 6.91 -1.81 18.85
CA ARG A 160 7.25 -1.55 17.44
C ARG A 160 6.06 -1.01 16.63
N LEU A 161 4.86 -1.56 16.84
CA LEU A 161 3.65 -1.06 16.21
C LEU A 161 3.31 0.36 16.67
N TYR A 162 3.53 0.70 17.95
CA TYR A 162 3.35 2.06 18.44
C TYR A 162 4.29 3.05 17.77
N GLU A 163 5.55 2.70 17.56
CA GLU A 163 6.51 3.55 16.84
C GLU A 163 6.02 3.82 15.41
N LEU A 164 5.55 2.79 14.69
CA LEU A 164 5.01 2.96 13.33
C LEU A 164 3.78 3.87 13.29
N ILE A 165 2.86 3.70 14.24
CA ILE A 165 1.67 4.56 14.35
C ILE A 165 2.07 6.00 14.73
N ALA A 166 3.04 6.17 15.62
CA ALA A 166 3.56 7.48 16.02
C ALA A 166 4.19 8.24 14.85
N HIS A 167 4.76 7.52 13.87
CA HIS A 167 5.25 8.09 12.61
C HIS A 167 4.14 8.37 11.57
N CYS A 168 2.87 8.37 11.98
CA CYS A 168 1.71 8.68 11.14
C CYS A 168 1.54 7.74 9.94
N ILE A 169 1.95 6.49 10.07
CA ILE A 169 1.72 5.47 9.05
C ILE A 169 0.31 4.89 9.27
N PRO A 170 -0.58 4.93 8.27
CA PRO A 170 -1.92 4.36 8.40
C PRO A 170 -1.88 2.88 8.79
N ALA A 171 -2.67 2.49 9.79
CA ALA A 171 -2.70 1.11 10.25
C ALA A 171 -3.14 0.10 9.18
N GLU A 172 -3.93 0.52 8.18
CA GLU A 172 -4.26 -0.32 7.02
C GLU A 172 -2.99 -0.74 6.23
N ILE A 173 -2.02 0.17 6.12
CA ILE A 173 -0.75 -0.10 5.40
C ILE A 173 0.13 -1.02 6.25
N ILE A 174 0.23 -0.75 7.55
CA ILE A 174 0.96 -1.59 8.50
C ILE A 174 0.41 -3.02 8.48
N PHE A 175 -0.92 -3.16 8.57
CA PHE A 175 -1.59 -4.45 8.57
C PHE A 175 -1.34 -5.23 7.28
N LYS A 176 -1.51 -4.57 6.13
CA LYS A 176 -1.30 -5.21 4.83
C LYS A 176 0.16 -5.63 4.62
N GLY A 177 1.12 -4.76 4.94
CA GLY A 177 2.54 -5.08 4.81
C GLY A 177 2.96 -6.20 5.77
N LEU A 178 2.44 -6.20 7.00
CA LEU A 178 2.69 -7.27 7.96
C LEU A 178 2.14 -8.61 7.46
N LEU A 179 0.91 -8.62 6.93
CA LEU A 179 0.29 -9.81 6.37
C LEU A 179 1.11 -10.37 5.19
N GLU A 180 1.54 -9.53 4.25
CA GLU A 180 2.33 -9.95 3.09
C GLU A 180 3.66 -10.60 3.51
N GLU A 181 4.38 -10.00 4.46
CA GLU A 181 5.65 -10.54 4.97
C GLU A 181 5.45 -11.82 5.81
N LEU A 182 4.38 -11.91 6.61
CA LEU A 182 4.08 -13.12 7.38
C LEU A 182 3.68 -14.28 6.45
N LEU A 183 2.84 -14.02 5.44
CA LEU A 183 2.40 -15.05 4.48
C LEU A 183 3.55 -15.59 3.63
N ALA A 184 4.59 -14.79 3.38
CA ALA A 184 5.77 -15.22 2.63
C ALA A 184 6.50 -16.41 3.29
N ASN A 185 6.40 -16.53 4.62
CA ASN A 185 7.08 -17.58 5.40
C ASN A 185 6.14 -18.74 5.80
N CYS A 186 4.90 -18.77 5.30
CA CYS A 186 3.88 -19.75 5.71
C CYS A 186 3.57 -20.78 4.61
N ASP A 187 3.14 -21.98 5.02
CA ASP A 187 2.61 -23.01 4.12
C ASP A 187 1.22 -22.63 3.57
N ASP A 188 0.84 -23.18 2.42
CA ASP A 188 -0.40 -22.80 1.72
C ASP A 188 -1.68 -23.05 2.53
N VAL A 189 -1.72 -24.13 3.33
CA VAL A 189 -2.85 -24.41 4.24
C VAL A 189 -2.98 -23.31 5.29
N LEU A 190 -1.85 -22.90 5.87
CA LEU A 190 -1.79 -21.84 6.87
C LEU A 190 -2.16 -20.48 6.26
N LYS A 191 -1.70 -20.21 5.03
CA LYS A 191 -2.04 -18.97 4.30
C LYS A 191 -3.54 -18.77 4.18
N ILE A 192 -4.30 -19.82 3.86
CA ILE A 192 -5.77 -19.74 3.73
C ILE A 192 -6.40 -19.33 5.06
N GLN A 193 -6.02 -20.01 6.15
CA GLN A 193 -6.56 -19.74 7.48
C GLN A 193 -6.20 -18.34 7.98
N ILE A 194 -4.93 -17.94 7.84
CA ILE A 194 -4.45 -16.62 8.25
C ILE A 194 -5.16 -15.52 7.45
N THR A 195 -5.36 -15.72 6.14
CA THR A 195 -6.01 -14.72 5.29
C THR A 195 -7.46 -14.48 5.68
N GLN A 196 -8.21 -15.53 6.03
CA GLN A 196 -9.58 -15.40 6.53
C GLN A 196 -9.64 -14.59 7.83
N ILE A 197 -8.75 -14.91 8.76
CA ILE A 197 -8.64 -14.21 10.04
C ILE A 197 -8.21 -12.76 9.82
N ALA A 198 -7.23 -12.54 8.93
CA ALA A 198 -6.75 -11.22 8.60
C ALA A 198 -7.87 -10.33 8.04
N ALA A 199 -8.71 -10.86 7.15
CA ALA A 199 -9.86 -10.13 6.63
C ALA A 199 -10.85 -9.69 7.73
N GLU A 200 -11.09 -10.54 8.72
CA GLU A 200 -11.94 -10.20 9.87
C GLU A 200 -11.31 -9.10 10.74
N TYR A 201 -10.01 -9.20 11.05
CA TYR A 201 -9.31 -8.18 11.84
C TYR A 201 -9.16 -6.86 11.10
N GLU A 202 -8.91 -6.87 9.78
CA GLU A 202 -8.88 -5.66 8.95
C GLU A 202 -10.26 -4.96 8.95
N HIS A 203 -11.35 -5.74 8.86
CA HIS A 203 -12.70 -5.19 8.93
C HIS A 203 -12.99 -4.55 10.29
N ARG A 204 -12.60 -5.21 11.38
CA ARG A 204 -12.74 -4.68 12.75
C ARG A 204 -11.89 -3.43 12.95
N LEU A 205 -10.67 -3.40 12.40
CA LEU A 205 -9.77 -2.24 12.45
C LEU A 205 -10.41 -0.99 11.84
N ARG A 206 -11.13 -1.13 10.72
CA ARG A 206 -11.87 -0.01 10.08
C ARG A 206 -13.06 0.50 10.88
N GLN A 207 -13.65 -0.35 11.73
CA GLN A 207 -14.80 0.03 12.57
C GLN A 207 -14.37 0.56 13.94
N GLY A 208 -13.21 0.12 14.42
CA GLY A 208 -12.67 0.49 15.71
C GLY A 208 -12.07 1.89 15.72
N SER A 209 -11.98 2.48 16.93
CA SER A 209 -11.31 3.77 17.16
C SER A 209 -9.84 3.62 17.52
N LYS A 210 -9.44 2.48 18.10
CA LYS A 210 -8.08 2.19 18.56
C LYS A 210 -7.45 1.11 17.69
N GLU A 211 -6.70 1.53 16.68
CA GLU A 211 -6.07 0.66 15.68
C GLU A 211 -5.14 -0.38 16.32
N ILE A 212 -4.39 0.01 17.35
CA ILE A 212 -3.42 -0.85 18.05
C ILE A 212 -4.03 -2.13 18.61
N PHE A 213 -5.26 -2.09 19.14
CA PHE A 213 -5.91 -3.27 19.71
C PHE A 213 -6.21 -4.33 18.64
N HIS A 214 -6.56 -3.89 17.44
CA HIS A 214 -6.85 -4.79 16.33
C HIS A 214 -5.57 -5.39 15.75
N LEU A 215 -4.49 -4.60 15.67
CA LEU A 215 -3.17 -5.06 15.23
C LEU A 215 -2.58 -6.08 16.23
N GLU A 216 -2.58 -5.75 17.52
CA GLU A 216 -2.10 -6.64 18.59
C GLU A 216 -2.89 -7.94 18.65
N ALA A 217 -4.22 -7.86 18.55
CA ALA A 217 -5.07 -9.04 18.56
C ALA A 217 -4.84 -9.93 17.32
N PHE A 218 -4.58 -9.35 16.15
CA PHE A 218 -4.19 -10.11 14.97
C PHE A 218 -2.86 -10.84 15.17
N ILE A 219 -1.82 -10.16 15.67
CA ILE A 219 -0.51 -10.77 15.95
C ILE A 219 -0.64 -11.91 16.96
N ALA A 220 -1.37 -11.70 18.06
CA ALA A 220 -1.59 -12.72 19.06
C ALA A 220 -2.31 -13.95 18.48
N LYS A 221 -3.32 -13.74 17.62
CA LYS A 221 -4.05 -14.83 16.96
C LYS A 221 -3.17 -15.56 15.96
N PHE A 222 -2.36 -14.83 15.17
CA PHE A 222 -1.38 -15.40 14.25
C PHE A 222 -0.37 -16.27 15.00
N MET A 223 0.25 -15.77 16.07
CA MET A 223 1.24 -16.52 16.86
C MET A 223 0.65 -17.81 17.44
N CYS A 224 -0.60 -17.79 17.89
CA CYS A 224 -1.29 -18.97 18.41
C CYS A 224 -1.44 -20.06 17.33
N ILE A 225 -1.91 -19.69 16.14
CA ILE A 225 -2.12 -20.61 15.03
C ILE A 225 -0.80 -21.13 14.48
N TYR A 226 0.17 -20.23 14.30
CA TYR A 226 1.51 -20.58 13.81
C TYR A 226 2.20 -21.58 14.75
N LYS A 227 2.13 -21.34 16.07
CA LYS A 227 2.68 -22.26 17.07
C LYS A 227 1.99 -23.63 17.08
N GLN A 228 0.67 -23.66 16.98
CA GLN A 228 -0.09 -24.92 16.89
C GLN A 228 0.32 -25.73 15.65
N HIS A 229 0.46 -25.06 14.51
CA HIS A 229 0.89 -25.71 13.27
C HIS A 229 2.32 -26.25 13.35
N MET A 230 3.26 -25.48 13.91
CA MET A 230 4.63 -25.95 14.12
C MET A 230 4.68 -27.16 15.07
N GLN A 231 3.84 -27.16 16.11
CA GLN A 231 3.75 -28.30 17.03
C GLN A 231 3.15 -29.53 16.37
N SER A 232 2.08 -29.40 15.57
CA SER A 232 1.49 -30.53 14.85
C SER A 232 2.44 -31.11 13.80
N MET A 233 3.25 -30.26 13.17
CA MET A 233 4.25 -30.69 12.19
C MET A 233 5.44 -31.37 12.85
N ALA A 234 5.82 -30.94 14.05
CA ALA A 234 6.85 -31.61 14.85
C ALA A 234 6.38 -32.99 15.35
N SER A 235 5.12 -33.11 15.81
CA SER A 235 4.58 -34.40 16.27
C SER A 235 4.32 -35.40 15.13
N GLY A 236 4.03 -34.93 13.91
CA GLY A 236 3.83 -35.82 12.75
C GLY A 236 5.11 -36.43 12.18
N LEU A 237 6.30 -35.91 12.55
CA LEU A 237 7.59 -36.48 12.14
C LEU A 237 8.06 -37.61 13.05
N ASP A 238 7.50 -37.73 14.26
CA ASP A 238 7.85 -38.79 15.22
C ASP A 238 7.06 -40.09 15.00
N GLU A 239 5.95 -40.06 14.24
CA GLU A 239 5.13 -41.27 13.96
C GLU A 239 5.60 -42.08 12.73
N ASP A 240 6.51 -41.56 11.91
CA ASP A 240 7.01 -42.23 10.69
C ASP A 240 8.31 -43.06 10.95
N PHE A 241 8.74 -43.22 12.20
CA PHE A 241 10.00 -43.90 12.58
C PHE A 241 9.87 -45.10 13.53
N ASP A 242 8.67 -45.65 13.73
CA ASP A 242 8.46 -46.92 14.47
C ASP A 242 7.83 -48.03 13.60
#